data_AF-A0A957EIM3-F1
#
_entry.id   AF-A0A957EIM3-F1
#
_cell.length_a   1.000
_cell.length_b   1.000
_cell.length_c   1.000
_cell.angle_alpha   90.00
_cell.angle_beta   90.00
_cell.angle_gamma   90.00
#
_symmetry.space_group_name_H-M   'P 1'
#
loop_
_entity.id
_entity.type
_entity.pdbx_description
1 polymer ?
#
loop_
_entity_poly.entity_id
_entity_poly.type
_entity_poly.pdbx_seq_one_letter_code
_entity_poly.pdbx_strand_id
1 'polypeptide(L)'
;ATILQQEPLLQTVTDLTKERFALYHAHIFLLNDSQDTLILTAGAGDIGRKMVAEGRRIPLAAPGSLVATVARTRQGAIRNYSAEGEGFMPHPLLTETRSEMAVPLALAKELIGVLDVRAEIYDYFHDTDLQTMTTLASQIAVAVKNAQSFAQTEQTLARMNILTRRLTREGWQQYTTATSAALAYGYDLQQVTPLPDDARVKRTADTTLVQPVRVQNEEIGVLALTEPQHLSNDAQEIT
;
A
#
# COMPACT_ATOMS: atom_id res chain seq x y z
N ALA A 1 4.88 -0.69 0.07
CA ALA A 1 3.51 -1.14 0.43
C ALA A 1 2.49 -0.85 -0.68
N THR A 2 2.60 0.26 -1.41
CA THR A 2 1.66 0.68 -2.47
C THR A 2 1.62 -0.25 -3.69
N ILE A 3 2.73 -0.91 -4.02
CA ILE A 3 2.86 -1.79 -5.20
C ILE A 3 1.95 -3.04 -5.07
N LEU A 4 1.86 -3.63 -3.89
CA LEU A 4 1.13 -4.89 -3.64
C LEU A 4 -0.39 -4.79 -3.92
N GLN A 5 -1.00 -3.60 -3.79
CA GLN A 5 -2.43 -3.43 -4.09
C GLN A 5 -2.73 -3.30 -5.58
N GLN A 6 -1.72 -3.04 -6.41
CA GLN A 6 -1.88 -2.81 -7.86
C GLN A 6 -1.56 -4.06 -8.68
N GLU A 7 -0.80 -5.00 -8.12
CA GLU A 7 -0.38 -6.23 -8.80
C GLU A 7 -1.53 -7.01 -9.45
N PRO A 8 -2.69 -7.26 -8.80
CA PRO A 8 -3.76 -8.05 -9.42
C PRO A 8 -4.38 -7.39 -10.66
N LEU A 9 -4.54 -6.06 -10.63
CA LEU A 9 -5.05 -5.28 -11.75
C LEU A 9 -4.04 -5.30 -12.90
N LEU A 10 -2.77 -5.00 -12.62
CA LEU A 10 -1.75 -4.93 -13.66
C LEU A 10 -1.48 -6.30 -14.29
N GLN A 11 -1.54 -7.37 -13.50
CA GLN A 11 -1.45 -8.73 -14.01
C GLN A 11 -2.58 -9.02 -15.00
N THR A 12 -3.83 -8.73 -14.61
CA THR A 12 -5.00 -8.90 -15.48
C THR A 12 -4.88 -8.10 -16.78
N VAL A 13 -4.42 -6.85 -16.67
CA VAL A 13 -4.17 -5.99 -17.84
C VAL A 13 -3.12 -6.61 -18.76
N THR A 14 -1.98 -7.08 -18.23
CA THR A 14 -0.93 -7.70 -19.07
C THR A 14 -1.42 -8.97 -19.76
N ASP A 15 -2.15 -9.84 -19.05
CA ASP A 15 -2.70 -11.07 -19.60
C ASP A 15 -3.72 -10.77 -20.73
N LEU A 16 -4.67 -9.86 -20.49
CA LEU A 16 -5.64 -9.46 -21.50
C LEU A 16 -4.99 -8.74 -22.68
N THR A 17 -3.97 -7.91 -22.46
CA THR A 17 -3.23 -7.25 -23.54
C THR A 17 -2.57 -8.28 -24.43
N LYS A 18 -1.92 -9.28 -23.84
CA LYS A 18 -1.32 -10.38 -24.61
C LYS A 18 -2.37 -11.11 -25.45
N GLU A 19 -3.48 -11.52 -24.84
CA GLU A 19 -4.52 -12.31 -25.51
C GLU A 19 -5.24 -11.54 -26.62
N ARG A 20 -5.67 -10.30 -26.35
CA ARG A 20 -6.50 -9.52 -27.26
C ARG A 20 -5.77 -9.01 -28.49
N PHE A 21 -4.46 -8.81 -28.37
CA PHE A 21 -3.62 -8.31 -29.46
C PHE A 21 -2.71 -9.39 -30.04
N ALA A 22 -2.95 -10.67 -29.71
CA ALA A 22 -2.19 -11.82 -30.21
C ALA A 22 -0.67 -11.65 -30.07
N LEU A 23 -0.23 -11.13 -28.93
CA LEU A 23 1.17 -10.80 -28.67
C LEU A 23 1.93 -12.02 -28.15
N TYR A 24 3.23 -12.03 -28.38
CA TYR A 24 4.12 -12.99 -27.72
C TYR A 24 4.13 -12.73 -26.21
N HIS A 25 4.36 -11.48 -25.82
CA HIS A 25 4.44 -11.05 -24.43
C HIS A 25 4.00 -9.60 -24.23
N ALA A 26 3.53 -9.31 -23.02
CA ALA A 26 3.25 -7.97 -22.53
C ALA A 26 3.79 -7.83 -21.10
N HIS A 27 4.42 -6.70 -20.81
CA HIS A 27 4.98 -6.34 -19.51
C HIS A 27 4.61 -4.92 -19.12
N ILE A 28 4.40 -4.71 -17.83
CA ILE A 28 4.32 -3.37 -17.24
C ILE A 28 5.50 -3.18 -16.30
N PHE A 29 6.30 -2.17 -16.61
CA PHE A 29 7.34 -1.67 -15.74
C PHE A 29 6.88 -0.40 -15.05
N LEU A 30 6.94 -0.34 -13.72
CA LEU A 30 6.70 0.89 -12.98
C LEU A 30 8.01 1.57 -12.62
N LEU A 31 8.04 2.89 -12.68
CA LEU A 31 9.18 3.67 -12.23
C LEU A 31 9.21 3.68 -10.70
N ASN A 32 10.40 3.48 -10.12
CA ASN A 32 10.57 3.56 -8.67
C ASN A 32 10.48 5.00 -8.15
N ASP A 33 10.34 5.13 -6.83
CA ASP A 33 10.23 6.42 -6.14
C ASP A 33 11.45 7.33 -6.37
N SER A 34 12.65 6.76 -6.52
CA SER A 34 13.89 7.49 -6.84
C SER A 34 13.98 7.99 -8.29
N GLN A 35 13.02 7.60 -9.15
CA GLN A 35 12.98 7.94 -10.57
C GLN A 35 14.25 7.59 -11.34
N ASP A 36 14.87 6.45 -11.03
CA ASP A 36 16.12 6.00 -11.65
C ASP A 36 16.04 4.57 -12.23
N THR A 37 15.00 3.81 -11.87
CA THR A 37 14.90 2.39 -12.17
C THR A 37 13.46 1.98 -12.48
N LEU A 38 13.29 1.29 -13.60
CA LEU A 38 12.06 0.63 -13.98
C LEU A 38 12.00 -0.78 -13.37
N ILE A 39 10.94 -1.07 -12.62
CA ILE A 39 10.72 -2.34 -11.93
C ILE A 39 9.65 -3.11 -12.68
N LEU A 40 9.93 -4.35 -13.08
CA LEU A 40 8.93 -5.21 -13.68
C LEU A 40 7.87 -5.55 -12.63
N THR A 41 6.65 -5.02 -12.78
CA THR A 41 5.57 -5.17 -11.80
C THR A 41 4.51 -6.18 -12.25
N ALA A 42 4.29 -6.31 -13.56
CA ALA A 42 3.40 -7.32 -14.10
C ALA A 42 3.92 -7.84 -15.44
N GLY A 43 3.65 -9.12 -15.71
CA GLY A 43 4.02 -9.78 -16.94
C GLY A 43 3.05 -10.87 -17.32
N ALA A 44 2.70 -10.93 -18.61
CA ALA A 44 1.71 -11.85 -19.11
C ALA A 44 2.15 -13.33 -19.03
N GLY A 45 1.24 -14.20 -18.60
CA GLY A 45 1.42 -15.63 -18.47
C GLY A 45 2.44 -16.04 -17.41
N ASP A 46 2.77 -17.34 -17.39
CA ASP A 46 3.66 -17.91 -16.38
C ASP A 46 5.10 -17.39 -16.50
N ILE A 47 5.58 -17.17 -17.73
CA ILE A 47 6.90 -16.58 -17.97
C ILE A 47 6.97 -15.17 -17.38
N GLY A 48 5.95 -14.34 -17.63
CA GLY A 48 5.91 -12.98 -17.11
C GLY A 48 5.87 -12.95 -15.58
N ARG A 49 5.02 -13.79 -14.96
CA ARG A 49 4.98 -13.95 -13.49
C ARG A 49 6.31 -14.41 -12.91
N LYS A 50 7.00 -15.35 -13.57
CA LYS A 50 8.34 -15.78 -13.16
C LYS A 50 9.34 -14.63 -13.21
N MET A 51 9.34 -13.82 -14.27
CA MET A 51 10.22 -12.66 -14.40
C MET A 51 9.95 -11.59 -13.33
N VAL A 52 8.68 -11.40 -12.94
CA VAL A 52 8.30 -10.53 -11.81
C VAL A 52 8.88 -11.09 -10.50
N ALA A 53 8.73 -12.39 -10.24
CA ALA A 53 9.24 -13.05 -9.04
C ALA A 53 10.78 -13.00 -8.93
N GLU A 54 11.48 -12.99 -10.07
CA GLU A 54 12.94 -12.77 -10.14
C GLU A 54 13.35 -11.32 -9.82
N GLY A 55 12.40 -10.41 -9.62
CA GLY A 55 12.65 -9.02 -9.25
C GLY A 55 13.35 -8.24 -10.35
N ARG A 56 12.98 -8.46 -11.61
CA ARG A 56 13.62 -7.84 -12.77
C ARG A 56 13.55 -6.31 -12.73
N ARG A 57 14.68 -5.66 -13.00
CA ARG A 57 14.84 -4.20 -13.00
C ARG A 57 15.61 -3.74 -14.23
N ILE A 58 15.31 -2.54 -14.71
CA ILE A 58 16.01 -1.86 -15.80
C ILE A 58 16.38 -0.45 -15.31
N PRO A 59 17.67 -0.16 -15.11
CA PRO A 59 18.10 1.22 -14.84
C PRO A 59 17.68 2.14 -15.97
N LEU A 60 17.24 3.36 -15.66
CA LEU A 60 16.91 4.36 -16.67
C LEU A 60 18.12 4.74 -17.53
N ALA A 61 19.33 4.57 -17.02
CA ALA A 61 20.56 4.79 -17.78
C ALA A 61 20.97 3.57 -18.64
N ALA A 62 20.21 2.47 -18.64
CA ALA A 62 20.58 1.26 -19.35
C ALA A 62 20.73 1.53 -20.86
N PRO A 63 21.95 1.34 -21.42
CA PRO A 63 22.19 1.53 -22.84
C PRO A 63 21.46 0.43 -23.62
N GLY A 64 20.96 0.78 -24.81
CA GLY A 64 20.30 -0.18 -25.69
C GLY A 64 18.90 -0.64 -25.26
N SER A 65 18.43 -0.39 -24.04
CA SER A 65 17.06 -0.76 -23.64
C SER A 65 16.01 0.14 -24.31
N LEU A 66 15.07 -0.45 -25.04
CA LEU A 66 13.93 0.27 -25.62
C LEU A 66 13.04 0.84 -24.51
N VAL A 67 12.70 0.03 -23.51
CA VAL A 67 11.89 0.42 -22.34
C VAL A 67 12.52 1.64 -21.63
N ALA A 68 13.83 1.63 -21.36
CA ALA A 68 14.50 2.77 -20.74
C ALA A 68 14.53 4.01 -21.65
N THR A 69 14.65 3.82 -22.97
CA THR A 69 14.61 4.91 -23.95
C THR A 69 13.24 5.59 -23.99
N VAL A 70 12.16 4.81 -24.01
CA VAL A 70 10.79 5.32 -23.94
C VAL A 70 10.53 6.05 -22.63
N ALA A 71 11.04 5.52 -21.51
CA ALA A 71 10.92 6.21 -20.23
C ALA A 71 11.64 7.58 -20.22
N ARG A 72 12.86 7.66 -20.77
CA ARG A 72 13.63 8.94 -20.84
C ARG A 72 12.99 9.95 -21.78
N THR A 73 12.56 9.51 -22.96
CA THR A 73 12.04 10.39 -24.02
C THR A 73 10.55 10.71 -23.85
N ARG A 74 9.82 9.86 -23.13
CA ARG A 74 8.34 9.87 -23.01
C ARG A 74 7.63 9.80 -24.36
N GLN A 75 8.28 9.18 -25.33
CA GLN A 75 7.74 8.94 -26.66
C GLN A 75 7.73 7.44 -26.89
N GLY A 76 6.62 6.91 -27.40
CA GLY A 76 6.54 5.51 -27.77
C GLY A 76 7.50 5.17 -28.91
N ALA A 77 8.01 3.96 -28.93
CA ALA A 77 8.98 3.52 -29.93
C ALA A 77 8.79 2.03 -30.28
N ILE A 78 9.10 1.71 -31.53
CA ILE A 78 9.09 0.36 -32.08
C ILE A 78 10.54 -0.02 -32.43
N ARG A 79 10.92 -1.28 -32.20
CA ARG A 79 12.18 -1.84 -32.63
C ARG A 79 11.99 -3.25 -33.16
N ASN A 80 12.56 -3.49 -34.33
CA ASN A 80 12.65 -4.81 -34.93
C ASN A 80 14.05 -5.39 -34.67
N TYR A 81 14.11 -6.69 -34.41
CA TYR A 81 15.34 -7.43 -34.17
C TYR A 81 15.59 -8.40 -35.32
N SER A 82 16.68 -8.20 -36.08
CA SER A 82 17.13 -9.20 -37.04
C SER A 82 17.82 -10.34 -36.32
N ALA A 83 17.71 -11.56 -36.86
CA ALA A 83 18.28 -12.78 -36.26
C ALA A 83 19.81 -12.74 -36.08
N GLU A 84 20.49 -11.80 -36.72
CA GLU A 84 21.96 -11.69 -36.79
C GLU A 84 22.49 -10.27 -36.47
N GLY A 85 21.63 -9.36 -35.96
CA GLY A 85 21.95 -7.95 -35.78
C GLY A 85 22.64 -7.58 -34.47
N GLU A 86 23.51 -6.56 -34.52
CA GLU A 86 24.03 -5.89 -33.33
C GLU A 86 22.89 -5.35 -32.45
N GLY A 87 22.91 -5.69 -31.15
CA GLY A 87 21.91 -5.24 -30.17
C GLY A 87 20.74 -6.20 -29.93
N PHE A 88 20.68 -7.35 -30.63
CA PHE A 88 19.78 -8.44 -30.28
C PHE A 88 20.30 -9.19 -29.05
N MET A 89 19.74 -8.87 -27.88
CA MET A 89 19.90 -9.68 -26.67
C MET A 89 18.53 -10.23 -26.28
N PRO A 90 18.10 -11.37 -26.84
CA PRO A 90 16.86 -11.98 -26.40
C PRO A 90 16.96 -12.23 -24.91
N HIS A 91 15.91 -11.87 -24.17
CA HIS A 91 15.82 -12.31 -22.79
C HIS A 91 15.87 -13.85 -22.79
N PRO A 92 16.61 -14.53 -21.89
CA PRO A 92 16.73 -16.00 -21.90
C PRO A 92 15.39 -16.74 -21.85
N LEU A 93 14.34 -16.07 -21.37
CA LEU A 93 12.97 -16.60 -21.32
C LEU A 93 12.08 -16.18 -22.50
N LEU A 94 12.57 -15.35 -23.41
CA LEU A 94 11.82 -14.74 -24.53
C LEU A 94 12.65 -14.79 -25.83
N THR A 95 13.19 -15.96 -26.13
CA THR A 95 14.15 -16.19 -27.23
C THR A 95 13.59 -15.87 -28.61
N GLU A 96 12.27 -15.99 -28.77
CA GLU A 96 11.60 -15.81 -30.07
C GLU A 96 11.22 -14.36 -30.37
N THR A 97 11.59 -13.39 -29.53
CA THR A 97 11.26 -11.97 -29.75
C THR A 97 11.88 -11.46 -31.05
N ARG A 98 11.08 -11.00 -32.01
CA ARG A 98 11.54 -10.40 -33.27
C ARG A 98 11.10 -8.95 -33.47
N SER A 99 10.05 -8.53 -32.77
CA SER A 99 9.62 -7.13 -32.72
C SER A 99 9.25 -6.75 -31.29
N GLU A 100 9.52 -5.52 -30.91
CA GLU A 100 9.20 -4.94 -29.61
C GLU A 100 8.65 -3.53 -29.79
N MET A 101 7.61 -3.19 -29.04
CA MET A 101 7.07 -1.85 -28.95
C MET A 101 6.91 -1.48 -27.49
N ALA A 102 7.35 -0.28 -27.15
CA ALA A 102 7.20 0.26 -25.81
C ALA A 102 6.49 1.62 -25.86
N VAL A 103 5.57 1.84 -24.93
CA VAL A 103 4.82 3.09 -24.79
C VAL A 103 4.84 3.57 -23.34
N PRO A 104 4.95 4.88 -23.10
CA PRO A 104 5.02 5.40 -21.75
C PRO A 104 3.66 5.32 -21.07
N LEU A 105 3.65 4.88 -19.80
CA LEU A 105 2.53 5.08 -18.89
C LEU A 105 2.72 6.46 -18.27
N ALA A 106 2.15 7.49 -18.90
CA ALA A 106 2.30 8.87 -18.46
C ALA A 106 0.95 9.51 -18.14
N LEU A 107 0.93 10.33 -17.10
CA LEU A 107 -0.21 11.16 -16.74
C LEU A 107 0.25 12.62 -16.64
N ALA A 108 -0.24 13.47 -17.56
CA ALA A 108 0.25 14.83 -17.74
C ALA A 108 1.80 14.89 -17.89
N LYS A 109 2.50 15.43 -16.90
CA LYS A 109 3.97 15.55 -16.90
C LYS A 109 4.69 14.45 -16.10
N GLU A 110 3.95 13.56 -15.45
CA GLU A 110 4.47 12.50 -14.60
C GLU A 110 4.60 11.20 -15.39
N LEU A 111 5.78 10.57 -15.34
CA LEU A 111 5.99 9.23 -15.86
C LEU A 111 5.74 8.24 -14.74
N ILE A 112 4.77 7.35 -14.93
CA ILE A 112 4.43 6.29 -13.99
C ILE A 112 5.21 5.01 -14.32
N GLY A 113 5.45 4.75 -15.60
CA GLY A 113 6.07 3.51 -16.04
C GLY A 113 6.10 3.35 -17.56
N VAL A 114 6.25 2.12 -18.04
CA VAL A 114 6.27 1.77 -19.46
C VAL A 114 5.50 0.46 -19.66
N LEU A 115 4.64 0.43 -20.66
CA LEU A 115 4.06 -0.79 -21.22
C LEU A 115 4.97 -1.26 -22.36
N ASP A 116 5.39 -2.51 -22.29
CA ASP A 116 6.29 -3.17 -23.22
C ASP A 116 5.57 -4.38 -23.82
N VAL A 117 5.52 -4.47 -25.15
CA VAL A 117 4.88 -5.57 -25.87
C VAL A 117 5.82 -6.14 -26.92
N ARG A 118 5.75 -7.46 -27.11
CA ARG A 118 6.66 -8.21 -27.97
C ARG A 118 5.89 -9.14 -28.91
N ALA A 119 6.46 -9.38 -30.07
CA ALA A 119 5.96 -10.32 -31.07
C ALA A 119 7.08 -11.23 -31.58
N GLU A 120 6.71 -12.45 -31.99
CA GLU A 120 7.62 -13.43 -32.63
C GLU A 120 7.85 -13.15 -34.12
N ILE A 121 7.08 -12.20 -34.68
CA ILE A 121 7.12 -11.82 -36.09
C ILE A 121 7.98 -10.58 -36.23
N TYR A 122 8.86 -10.55 -37.24
CA TYR A 122 9.65 -9.38 -37.60
C TYR A 122 8.76 -8.32 -38.24
N ASP A 123 8.96 -7.04 -37.89
CA ASP A 123 8.17 -5.92 -38.41
C ASP A 123 6.66 -6.05 -38.14
N TYR A 124 6.33 -6.51 -36.94
CA TYR A 124 4.95 -6.77 -36.56
C TYR A 124 4.17 -5.50 -36.21
N PHE A 125 4.83 -4.53 -35.55
CA PHE A 125 4.19 -3.33 -35.03
C PHE A 125 4.31 -2.15 -35.99
N HIS A 126 3.21 -1.42 -36.13
CA HIS A 126 3.10 -0.22 -36.95
C HIS A 126 2.62 0.98 -36.12
N ASP A 127 2.63 2.18 -36.72
CA ASP A 127 2.21 3.42 -36.04
C ASP A 127 0.77 3.35 -35.49
N THR A 128 -0.12 2.61 -36.15
CA THR A 128 -1.49 2.38 -35.67
C THR A 128 -1.54 1.55 -34.38
N ASP A 129 -0.64 0.57 -34.25
CA ASP A 129 -0.49 -0.22 -33.02
C ASP A 129 0.08 0.66 -31.92
N LEU A 130 1.03 1.53 -32.25
CA LEU A 130 1.60 2.49 -31.32
C LEU A 130 0.54 3.44 -30.75
N GLN A 131 -0.36 3.96 -31.59
CA GLN A 131 -1.47 4.81 -31.14
C GLN A 131 -2.46 4.04 -30.24
N THR A 132 -2.77 2.80 -30.62
CA THR A 132 -3.67 1.93 -29.85
C THR A 132 -3.07 1.61 -28.47
N MET A 133 -1.80 1.22 -28.42
CA MET A 133 -1.10 0.93 -27.18
C MET A 133 -0.88 2.18 -26.34
N THR A 134 -0.64 3.35 -26.95
CA THR A 134 -0.54 4.61 -26.22
C THR A 134 -1.87 4.97 -25.53
N THR A 135 -2.99 4.70 -26.19
CA THR A 135 -4.33 4.91 -25.60
C THR A 135 -4.55 3.97 -24.43
N LEU A 136 -4.23 2.68 -24.59
CA LEU A 136 -4.30 1.70 -23.51
C LEU A 136 -3.38 2.09 -22.33
N ALA A 137 -2.14 2.46 -22.62
CA ALA A 137 -1.16 2.91 -21.63
C ALA A 137 -1.64 4.13 -20.85
N SER A 138 -2.32 5.07 -21.50
CA SER A 138 -2.92 6.23 -20.82
C SER A 138 -3.99 5.81 -19.81
N GLN A 139 -4.83 4.81 -20.14
CA GLN A 139 -5.83 4.28 -19.22
C GLN A 139 -5.19 3.52 -18.05
N ILE A 140 -4.14 2.74 -18.33
CA ILE A 140 -3.36 2.05 -17.29
C ILE A 140 -2.73 3.06 -16.34
N ALA A 141 -2.13 4.13 -16.86
CA ALA A 141 -1.53 5.20 -16.08
C ALA A 141 -2.53 5.84 -15.10
N VAL A 142 -3.74 6.15 -15.58
CA VAL A 142 -4.83 6.66 -14.73
C VAL A 142 -5.20 5.66 -13.62
N ALA A 143 -5.39 4.39 -13.97
CA ALA A 143 -5.77 3.37 -13.01
C ALA A 143 -4.71 3.14 -11.93
N VAL A 144 -3.43 3.10 -12.31
CA VAL A 144 -2.29 3.01 -11.39
C VAL A 144 -2.26 4.22 -10.47
N LYS A 145 -2.39 5.45 -11.01
CA LYS A 145 -2.38 6.66 -10.19
C LYS A 145 -3.54 6.71 -9.19
N ASN A 146 -4.71 6.28 -9.61
CA ASN A 146 -5.89 6.20 -8.75
C ASN A 146 -5.66 5.21 -7.59
N ALA A 147 -5.14 4.02 -7.90
CA ALA A 147 -4.82 3.02 -6.88
C ALA A 147 -3.72 3.51 -5.91
N GLN A 148 -2.68 4.21 -6.40
CA GLN A 148 -1.66 4.82 -5.56
C GLN A 148 -2.26 5.88 -4.63
N SER A 149 -3.11 6.76 -5.16
CA SER A 149 -3.76 7.84 -4.41
C SER A 149 -4.71 7.30 -3.34
N PHE A 150 -5.46 6.25 -3.67
CA PHE A 150 -6.34 5.56 -2.73
C PHE A 150 -5.54 4.93 -1.58
N ALA A 151 -4.48 4.18 -1.88
CA ALA A 151 -3.61 3.57 -0.87
C ALA A 151 -2.95 4.61 0.05
N GLN A 152 -2.55 5.76 -0.51
CA GLN A 152 -2.00 6.86 0.29
C GLN A 152 -3.05 7.48 1.22
N THR A 153 -4.30 7.61 0.77
CA THR A 153 -5.42 8.10 1.58
C THR A 153 -5.70 7.15 2.75
N GLU A 154 -5.80 5.85 2.49
CA GLU A 154 -5.96 4.81 3.52
C GLU A 154 -4.83 4.86 4.56
N GLN A 155 -3.58 4.97 4.10
CA GLN A 155 -2.44 5.07 5.00
C GLN A 155 -2.49 6.35 5.86
N THR A 156 -2.92 7.47 5.29
CA THR A 156 -3.06 8.74 6.00
C THR A 156 -4.15 8.66 7.06
N LEU A 157 -5.30 8.08 6.73
CA LEU A 157 -6.39 7.85 7.67
C LEU A 157 -5.96 6.93 8.82
N ALA A 158 -5.23 5.85 8.52
CA ALA A 158 -4.70 4.96 9.55
C ALA A 158 -3.75 5.70 10.52
N ARG A 159 -2.86 6.55 10.00
CA ARG A 159 -1.97 7.39 10.82
C ARG A 159 -2.74 8.39 11.68
N MET A 160 -3.74 9.06 11.11
CA MET A 160 -4.59 10.00 11.85
C MET A 160 -5.33 9.30 13.00
N ASN A 161 -5.89 8.11 12.75
CA ASN A 161 -6.58 7.34 13.79
C ASN A 161 -5.65 6.98 14.97
N ILE A 162 -4.40 6.61 14.69
CA ILE A 162 -3.41 6.33 15.73
C ILE A 162 -3.11 7.59 16.56
N LEU A 163 -2.91 8.74 15.90
CA LEU A 163 -2.65 10.01 16.57
C LEU A 163 -3.83 10.46 17.43
N THR A 164 -5.06 10.38 16.89
CA THR A 164 -6.28 10.72 17.63
C THR A 164 -6.45 9.87 18.88
N ARG A 165 -6.26 8.55 18.77
CA ARG A 165 -6.32 7.64 19.94
C ARG A 165 -5.30 8.04 21.01
N ARG A 166 -4.06 8.33 20.60
CA ARG A 166 -3.01 8.77 21.50
C ARG A 166 -3.35 10.08 22.20
N LEU A 167 -3.77 11.10 21.46
CA LEU A 167 -4.15 12.40 22.01
C LEU A 167 -5.35 12.30 22.97
N THR A 168 -6.34 11.48 22.63
CA THR A 168 -7.47 11.19 23.52
C THR A 168 -6.97 10.61 24.83
N ARG A 169 -6.13 9.57 24.79
CA ARG A 169 -5.59 8.94 26.00
C ARG A 169 -4.75 9.90 26.84
N GLU A 170 -3.83 10.64 26.22
CA GLU A 170 -2.95 11.60 26.89
C GLU A 170 -3.76 12.75 27.53
N GLY A 171 -4.76 13.28 26.81
CA GLY A 171 -5.65 14.32 27.33
C GLY A 171 -6.46 13.85 28.55
N TRP A 172 -6.99 12.62 28.52
CA TRP A 172 -7.69 12.03 29.67
C TRP A 172 -6.77 11.75 30.86
N GLN A 173 -5.55 11.29 30.61
CA GLN A 173 -4.55 11.13 31.68
C GLN A 173 -4.19 12.47 32.32
N GLN A 174 -4.02 13.51 31.51
CA GLN A 174 -3.71 14.84 32.01
C GLN A 174 -4.89 15.41 32.81
N TYR A 175 -6.13 15.26 32.32
CA TYR A 175 -7.34 15.69 33.03
C TYR A 175 -7.50 15.00 34.39
N THR A 176 -7.35 13.67 34.44
CA THR A 176 -7.49 12.89 35.68
C THR A 176 -6.35 13.11 36.68
N THR A 177 -5.17 13.52 36.21
CA THR A 177 -4.04 13.89 37.09
C THR A 177 -4.18 15.32 37.63
N ALA A 178 -4.66 16.26 36.80
CA ALA A 178 -4.84 17.65 37.19
C ALA A 178 -6.08 17.87 38.06
N THR A 179 -7.11 17.03 37.89
CA THR A 179 -8.33 17.11 38.66
C THR A 179 -8.20 16.19 39.88
N SER A 180 -7.98 16.76 41.07
CA SER A 180 -8.00 16.06 42.36
C SER A 180 -9.42 15.64 42.79
N ALA A 181 -10.28 15.27 41.85
CA ALA A 181 -11.60 14.75 42.15
C ALA A 181 -11.48 13.31 42.64
N ALA A 182 -12.28 12.93 43.63
CA ALA A 182 -12.38 11.54 44.07
C ALA A 182 -12.75 10.66 42.86
N LEU A 183 -11.83 9.77 42.49
CA LEU A 183 -12.02 8.79 41.40
C LEU A 183 -12.53 7.43 41.92
N ALA A 184 -12.80 7.34 43.22
CA ALA A 184 -13.37 6.17 43.88
C ALA A 184 -14.52 6.62 44.79
N TYR A 185 -15.57 5.79 44.87
CA TYR A 185 -16.75 6.04 45.70
C TYR A 185 -17.18 4.73 46.37
N GLY A 186 -17.54 4.81 47.65
CA GLY A 186 -18.20 3.75 48.40
C GLY A 186 -19.72 3.92 48.36
N TYR A 187 -20.46 2.82 48.48
CA TYR A 187 -21.92 2.82 48.55
C TYR A 187 -22.41 1.78 49.56
N ASP A 188 -23.11 2.23 50.61
CA ASP A 188 -23.58 1.43 51.74
C ASP A 188 -25.10 1.14 51.72
N LEU A 189 -25.72 1.27 50.54
CA LEU A 189 -27.18 1.24 50.29
C LEU A 189 -27.96 2.46 50.83
N GLN A 190 -27.35 3.38 51.56
CA GLN A 190 -27.99 4.60 52.08
C GLN A 190 -27.39 5.87 51.47
N GLN A 191 -26.08 5.88 51.20
CA GLN A 191 -25.34 7.06 50.76
C GLN A 191 -24.14 6.67 49.88
N VAL A 192 -23.69 7.64 49.06
CA VAL A 192 -22.48 7.52 48.23
C VAL A 192 -21.41 8.42 48.82
N THR A 193 -20.29 7.84 49.25
CA THR A 193 -19.20 8.55 49.93
C THR A 193 -17.96 8.58 49.03
N PRO A 194 -17.35 9.74 48.76
CA PRO A 194 -16.08 9.79 48.03
C PRO A 194 -14.98 9.11 48.86
N LEU A 195 -14.21 8.22 48.23
CA LEU A 195 -13.09 7.52 48.84
C LEU A 195 -11.76 8.24 48.55
N PRO A 196 -10.74 8.09 49.42
CA PRO A 196 -9.42 8.64 49.20
C PRO A 196 -8.71 8.01 47.99
N ASP A 197 -7.68 8.68 47.46
CA ASP A 197 -7.02 8.29 46.21
C ASP A 197 -6.27 6.94 46.27
N ASP A 198 -5.89 6.48 47.47
CA ASP A 198 -5.29 5.18 47.71
C ASP A 198 -6.32 4.02 47.62
N ALA A 199 -7.62 4.34 47.71
CA ALA A 199 -8.73 3.40 47.50
C ALA A 199 -8.94 3.03 46.02
N ARG A 200 -8.16 3.61 45.09
CA ARG A 200 -8.21 3.27 43.66
C ARG A 200 -7.81 1.81 43.45
N VAL A 201 -8.81 1.00 43.09
CA VAL A 201 -8.60 -0.41 42.76
C VAL A 201 -7.73 -0.52 41.50
N LYS A 202 -6.51 -1.05 41.67
CA LYS A 202 -5.72 -1.53 40.52
C LYS A 202 -6.38 -2.80 40.02
N ARG A 203 -6.50 -2.97 38.69
CA ARG A 203 -7.07 -4.16 38.08
C ARG A 203 -6.33 -5.42 38.58
N THR A 204 -6.92 -6.14 39.53
CA THR A 204 -6.40 -7.37 40.16
C THR A 204 -7.37 -8.52 39.89
N ALA A 205 -7.00 -9.74 40.29
CA ALA A 205 -7.87 -10.92 40.17
C ALA A 205 -9.16 -10.81 41.02
N ASP A 206 -9.18 -9.93 42.03
CA ASP A 206 -10.25 -9.81 43.02
C ASP A 206 -11.32 -8.76 42.66
N THR A 207 -11.26 -8.19 41.45
CA THR A 207 -12.24 -7.19 40.98
C THR A 207 -13.50 -7.87 40.45
N THR A 208 -14.64 -7.66 41.11
CA THR A 208 -15.94 -8.28 40.81
C THR A 208 -16.50 -7.90 39.42
N LEU A 209 -16.31 -6.64 39.01
CA LEU A 209 -16.73 -6.17 37.68
C LEU A 209 -15.74 -5.15 37.13
N VAL A 210 -15.35 -5.30 35.87
CA VAL A 210 -14.52 -4.35 35.15
C VAL A 210 -15.18 -3.99 33.83
N GLN A 211 -15.56 -2.72 33.68
CA GLN A 211 -16.11 -2.16 32.45
C GLN A 211 -15.10 -1.18 31.84
N PRO A 212 -14.61 -1.38 30.61
CA PRO A 212 -13.75 -0.40 29.96
C PRO A 212 -14.53 0.88 29.66
N VAL A 213 -13.96 2.02 30.03
CA VAL A 213 -14.50 3.34 29.67
C VAL A 213 -13.86 3.75 28.36
N ARG A 214 -14.69 3.95 27.33
CA ARG A 214 -14.22 4.30 25.99
C ARG A 214 -14.77 5.64 25.53
N VAL A 215 -13.91 6.44 24.90
CA VAL A 215 -14.29 7.66 24.21
C VAL A 215 -13.81 7.55 22.78
N GLN A 216 -14.72 7.73 21.81
CA GLN A 216 -14.43 7.56 20.37
C GLN A 216 -13.69 6.23 20.06
N ASN A 217 -14.15 5.14 20.68
CA ASN A 217 -13.61 3.79 20.54
C ASN A 217 -12.17 3.59 21.06
N GLU A 218 -11.60 4.58 21.76
CA GLU A 218 -10.35 4.46 22.52
C GLU A 218 -10.64 4.19 24.00
N GLU A 219 -9.98 3.20 24.59
CA GLU A 219 -10.08 2.92 26.02
C GLU A 219 -9.26 3.94 26.82
N ILE A 220 -9.96 4.76 27.60
CA ILE A 220 -9.38 5.85 28.39
C ILE A 220 -9.19 5.47 29.86
N GLY A 221 -9.77 4.35 30.27
CA GLY A 221 -9.69 3.82 31.62
C GLY A 221 -10.63 2.64 31.80
N VAL A 222 -10.78 2.23 33.04
CA VAL A 222 -11.70 1.17 33.45
C VAL A 222 -12.52 1.66 34.63
N LEU A 223 -13.80 1.31 34.64
CA LEU A 223 -14.65 1.39 35.81
C LEU A 223 -14.61 0.01 36.46
N ALA A 224 -14.14 -0.03 37.70
CA ALA A 224 -13.97 -1.25 38.48
C ALA A 224 -14.91 -1.22 39.69
N LEU A 225 -15.53 -2.36 39.98
CA LEU A 225 -16.30 -2.59 41.20
C LEU A 225 -15.68 -3.76 41.94
N THR A 226 -15.46 -3.59 43.24
CA THR A 226 -14.87 -4.60 44.13
C THR A 226 -15.63 -4.65 45.44
N GLU A 227 -15.52 -5.78 46.13
CA GLU A 227 -16.03 -5.91 47.49
C GLU A 227 -15.12 -5.17 48.50
N PRO A 228 -15.69 -4.62 49.59
CA PRO A 228 -14.94 -3.80 50.55
C PRO A 228 -13.71 -4.50 51.13
N GLN A 229 -13.77 -5.81 51.35
CA GLN A 229 -12.64 -6.60 51.90
C GLN A 229 -11.37 -6.59 51.05
N HIS A 230 -11.44 -6.12 49.80
CA HIS A 230 -10.30 -5.99 48.89
C HIS A 230 -9.79 -4.55 48.76
N LEU A 231 -10.38 -3.59 49.50
CA LEU A 231 -9.91 -2.19 49.57
C LEU A 231 -8.81 -2.02 50.64
N SER A 232 -8.11 -0.88 50.65
CA SER A 232 -7.19 -0.51 51.73
C SER A 232 -7.93 -0.38 53.07
N ASN A 233 -7.23 -0.55 54.20
CA ASN A 233 -7.86 -0.44 55.54
C ASN A 233 -8.55 0.93 55.72
N ASP A 234 -7.90 2.00 55.30
CA ASP A 234 -8.44 3.36 55.37
C ASP A 234 -9.72 3.51 54.54
N ALA A 235 -9.82 2.82 53.41
CA ALA A 235 -11.04 2.80 52.59
C ALA A 235 -12.13 1.89 53.17
N GLN A 236 -11.77 0.80 53.83
CA GLN A 236 -12.71 -0.10 54.53
C GLN A 236 -13.39 0.59 55.72
N GLU A 237 -12.73 1.51 56.40
CA GLU A 237 -13.31 2.26 57.52
C GLU A 237 -14.40 3.28 57.09
N ILE A 238 -14.46 3.61 55.80
CA ILE A 238 -15.34 4.65 55.23
C ILE A 238 -16.48 4.03 54.37
N THR A 239 -16.41 2.72 54.09
CA THR A 239 -17.36 1.99 53.23
C THR A 239 -18.31 1.13 54.05
#